data_AF-A0A8C5J184-F1
#
_entry.id   AF-A0A8C5J184-F1
#
_cell.length_a   1.000
_cell.length_b   1.000
_cell.length_c   1.000
_cell.angle_alpha   90.00
_cell.angle_beta   90.00
_cell.angle_gamma   90.00
#
_symmetry.space_group_name_H-M   'P 1'
#
loop_
_entity.id
_entity.type
_entity.pdbx_description
1 polymer ?
#
loop_
_entity_poly.entity_id
_entity_poly.type
_entity_poly.pdbx_seq_one_letter_code
_entity_poly.pdbx_strand_id
1 'polypeptide(L)'
;MLCCSGCPCCASQPNDTDCRGFDGACPLSCQDDILNCFLIDNNGFILVSKIPEETGKFFGAVDGSVMTQLLNMGMFRRVTMYDYQAMCKVPYHHHSGARPLLSPIYAFVAAVKWLISDFLIFLLEFNMSSFWHSDNLADAKAVFHHSHRHKKHDTLQPCDTEYPVFVYEPAIKETNGLIDCGDCQKMFVAQQIISSNLLLLVTDTVCDCSVFPPVPMDAKEVKYNASVKCERMRSQKLRRRPDSCHAFHPEVSRDTGDREGTAGSAQSAPMSPLAALHGVCHCWLGAGTAVSPRGGSARIS
;
A
#
# COMPACT_ATOMS: atom_id res chain seq x y z
N MET A 1 -18.84 -26.45 25.66
CA MET A 1 -19.87 -25.46 25.98
C MET A 1 -20.77 -25.26 24.74
N LEU A 2 -21.76 -26.12 24.56
CA LEU A 2 -22.92 -25.81 23.72
C LEU A 2 -24.11 -25.72 24.67
N CYS A 3 -24.71 -24.54 24.76
CA CYS A 3 -25.93 -24.33 25.52
C CYS A 3 -27.13 -24.63 24.60
N CYS A 4 -27.99 -25.56 24.98
CA CYS A 4 -29.38 -25.51 24.55
C CYS A 4 -30.00 -24.21 25.08
N SER A 5 -30.88 -23.58 24.30
CA SER A 5 -31.61 -22.37 24.70
C SER A 5 -32.23 -22.54 26.09
N GLY A 6 -31.67 -21.85 27.09
CA GLY A 6 -32.13 -21.91 28.49
C GLY A 6 -31.28 -22.73 29.48
N CYS A 7 -30.17 -23.36 29.06
CA CYS A 7 -29.21 -24.01 29.98
C CYS A 7 -27.87 -23.25 30.03
N PRO A 8 -27.22 -23.12 31.21
CA PRO A 8 -25.82 -22.69 31.29
C PRO A 8 -24.92 -23.75 30.65
N CYS A 9 -23.92 -23.31 29.90
CA CYS A 9 -23.10 -24.21 29.10
C CYS A 9 -22.25 -25.07 30.03
N CYS A 10 -22.40 -26.39 29.96
CA CYS A 10 -21.59 -27.30 30.76
C CYS A 10 -20.10 -27.15 30.38
N ALA A 11 -19.32 -26.56 31.28
CA ALA A 11 -17.92 -26.90 31.43
C ALA A 11 -17.86 -28.20 32.23
N SER A 12 -16.95 -29.11 31.87
CA SER A 12 -16.60 -30.23 32.75
C SER A 12 -16.17 -29.65 34.09
N GLN A 13 -17.03 -29.77 35.10
CA GLN A 13 -16.69 -29.50 36.48
C GLN A 13 -16.45 -30.85 37.17
N PRO A 14 -15.48 -30.94 38.08
CA PRO A 14 -15.19 -32.19 38.81
C PRO A 14 -16.34 -32.66 39.71
N ASN A 15 -17.45 -31.92 39.78
CA ASN A 15 -18.62 -32.24 40.58
C ASN A 15 -19.89 -31.73 39.87
N ASP A 16 -20.39 -32.50 38.89
CA ASP A 16 -21.59 -32.23 38.08
C ASP A 16 -22.87 -32.06 38.92
N THR A 17 -23.04 -30.90 39.55
CA THR A 17 -24.21 -30.62 40.41
C THR A 17 -25.00 -29.35 40.02
N ASP A 18 -24.59 -28.64 38.97
CA ASP A 18 -25.25 -27.40 38.53
C ASP A 18 -26.32 -27.58 37.44
N CYS A 19 -26.57 -28.82 36.97
CA CYS A 19 -27.71 -29.12 36.10
C CYS A 19 -28.97 -29.45 36.92
N ARG A 20 -29.43 -28.54 37.78
CA ARG A 20 -30.70 -28.71 38.51
C ARG A 20 -31.88 -28.44 37.59
N GLY A 21 -32.25 -29.40 36.73
CA GLY A 21 -33.52 -29.32 36.01
C GLY A 21 -33.79 -30.29 34.85
N PHE A 22 -32.79 -31.02 34.34
CA PHE A 22 -33.01 -31.98 33.25
C PHE A 22 -32.12 -33.21 33.41
N ASP A 23 -32.72 -34.41 33.39
CA ASP A 23 -32.07 -35.74 33.45
C ASP A 23 -31.31 -36.09 32.14
N GLY A 24 -30.60 -35.14 31.55
CA GLY A 24 -29.85 -35.32 30.31
C GLY A 24 -28.38 -35.02 30.52
N ALA A 25 -27.51 -36.02 30.38
CA ALA A 25 -26.09 -35.79 30.16
C ALA A 25 -25.93 -34.88 28.94
N CYS A 26 -25.14 -33.81 29.04
CA CYS A 26 -24.82 -32.98 27.87
C CYS A 26 -24.12 -33.85 26.82
N PRO A 27 -24.74 -34.09 25.65
CA PRO A 27 -24.20 -35.04 24.68
C PRO A 27 -23.03 -34.47 23.85
N LEU A 28 -22.75 -33.17 23.96
CA LEU A 28 -21.79 -32.45 23.11
C LEU A 28 -20.79 -31.66 23.97
N SER A 29 -19.51 -32.00 23.85
CA SER A 29 -18.40 -31.32 24.53
C SER A 29 -17.46 -30.65 23.52
N CYS A 30 -16.81 -29.56 23.94
CA CYS A 30 -15.74 -28.93 23.14
C CYS A 30 -14.45 -29.76 23.10
N GLN A 31 -14.40 -30.85 23.88
CA GLN A 31 -13.31 -31.81 23.82
C GLN A 31 -13.44 -32.72 22.59
N ASP A 32 -14.67 -32.92 22.10
CA ASP A 32 -14.94 -33.80 20.98
C ASP A 32 -14.36 -33.21 19.68
N ASP A 33 -14.02 -34.08 18.73
CA ASP A 33 -13.43 -33.65 17.44
C ASP A 33 -14.46 -33.13 16.43
N ILE A 34 -15.75 -33.34 16.71
CA ILE A 34 -16.88 -32.89 15.89
C ILE A 34 -17.16 -31.38 16.01
N LEU A 35 -16.58 -30.71 17.00
CA LEU A 35 -16.88 -29.31 17.31
C LEU A 35 -15.60 -28.52 17.53
N ASN A 36 -15.58 -27.30 16.99
CA ASN A 36 -14.57 -26.29 17.29
C ASN A 36 -15.19 -25.21 18.16
N CYS A 37 -14.56 -24.94 19.30
CA CYS A 37 -15.00 -23.92 20.24
C CYS A 37 -13.98 -22.81 20.34
N PHE A 38 -14.46 -21.59 20.24
CA PHE A 38 -13.67 -20.37 20.27
C PHE A 38 -14.19 -19.43 21.34
N LEU A 39 -13.27 -18.82 22.07
CA LEU A 39 -13.55 -17.64 22.89
C LEU A 39 -13.04 -16.42 22.14
N ILE A 40 -13.94 -15.51 21.79
CA ILE A 40 -13.65 -14.39 20.89
C ILE A 40 -13.97 -13.08 21.62
N ASP A 41 -13.15 -12.06 21.42
CA ASP A 41 -13.41 -10.71 21.93
C ASP A 41 -14.49 -9.96 21.11
N ASN A 42 -14.98 -8.82 21.61
CA ASN A 42 -15.91 -7.92 20.92
C ASN A 42 -15.37 -7.39 19.58
N ASN A 43 -14.05 -7.47 19.34
CA ASN A 43 -13.42 -7.12 18.08
C ASN A 43 -13.24 -8.30 17.10
N GLY A 44 -13.66 -9.51 17.49
CA GLY A 44 -13.57 -10.69 16.62
C GLY A 44 -12.19 -11.39 16.65
N PHE A 45 -11.35 -11.12 17.65
CA PHE A 45 -10.08 -11.81 17.84
C PHE A 45 -10.23 -13.05 18.73
N ILE A 46 -9.58 -14.14 18.33
CA ILE A 46 -9.62 -15.40 19.06
C ILE A 46 -8.70 -15.31 20.28
N LEU A 47 -9.25 -15.48 21.48
CA LEU A 47 -8.51 -15.56 22.74
C LEU A 47 -8.21 -17.00 23.16
N VAL A 48 -9.14 -17.92 22.87
CA VAL A 48 -8.98 -19.35 23.15
C VAL A 48 -9.50 -20.13 21.96
N SER A 49 -8.70 -21.07 21.47
CA SER A 49 -9.08 -22.09 20.48
C SER A 49 -8.51 -23.44 20.92
N LYS A 50 -9.06 -24.53 20.37
CA LYS A 50 -8.46 -25.88 20.45
C LYS A 50 -7.07 -25.92 19.83
N ILE A 51 -6.84 -25.11 18.78
CA ILE A 51 -5.56 -25.03 18.07
C ILE A 51 -4.82 -23.75 18.50
N PRO A 52 -3.63 -23.86 19.12
CA PRO A 52 -2.92 -22.70 19.66
C PRO A 52 -2.48 -21.69 18.59
N GLU A 53 -2.22 -22.15 17.36
CA GLU A 53 -1.79 -21.29 16.24
C GLU A 53 -2.87 -20.31 15.76
N GLU A 54 -4.12 -20.51 16.15
CA GLU A 54 -5.25 -19.63 15.82
C GLU A 54 -5.43 -18.51 16.85
N THR A 55 -4.85 -18.67 18.03
CA THR A 55 -4.95 -17.68 19.11
C THR A 55 -4.29 -16.37 18.69
N GLY A 56 -4.98 -15.25 18.92
CA GLY A 56 -4.55 -13.91 18.51
C GLY A 56 -4.81 -13.58 17.04
N LYS A 57 -5.29 -14.53 16.22
CA LYS A 57 -5.75 -14.24 14.86
C LYS A 57 -7.18 -13.70 14.88
N PHE A 58 -7.50 -12.95 13.83
CA PHE A 58 -8.87 -12.53 13.57
C PHE A 58 -9.70 -13.73 13.11
N PHE A 59 -10.87 -13.92 13.72
CA PHE A 59 -11.72 -15.07 13.44
C PHE A 59 -12.13 -15.14 11.97
N GLY A 60 -12.46 -14.01 11.33
CA GLY A 60 -12.83 -14.00 9.92
C GLY A 60 -11.72 -14.40 8.94
N ALA A 61 -10.46 -14.36 9.37
CA ALA A 61 -9.33 -14.88 8.59
C ALA A 61 -9.17 -16.41 8.74
N VAL A 62 -9.68 -16.99 9.83
CA VAL A 62 -9.68 -18.43 10.10
C VAL A 62 -10.92 -19.08 9.49
N ASP A 63 -12.11 -18.56 9.81
CA ASP A 63 -13.39 -19.02 9.28
C ASP A 63 -14.22 -17.86 8.72
N GLY A 64 -14.09 -17.63 7.41
CA GLY A 64 -14.83 -16.61 6.69
C GLY A 64 -16.33 -16.91 6.54
N SER A 65 -16.72 -18.19 6.59
CA SER A 65 -18.12 -18.61 6.40
C SER A 65 -18.98 -18.13 7.57
N VAL A 66 -18.53 -18.42 8.79
CA VAL A 66 -19.24 -18.06 10.02
C VAL A 66 -19.16 -16.55 10.25
N MET A 67 -18.00 -15.92 10.04
CA MET A 67 -17.89 -14.45 10.17
C MET A 67 -18.83 -13.71 9.20
N THR A 68 -18.96 -14.18 7.96
CA THR A 68 -19.89 -13.58 6.99
C THR A 68 -21.34 -13.70 7.47
N GLN A 69 -21.72 -14.84 8.02
CA GLN A 69 -23.07 -15.03 8.54
C GLN A 69 -23.34 -14.16 9.78
N LEU A 70 -22.37 -14.02 10.69
CA LEU A 70 -22.48 -13.13 11.85
C LEU A 70 -22.65 -11.65 11.45
N LEU A 71 -22.04 -11.22 10.35
CA LEU A 71 -22.26 -9.89 9.76
C LEU A 71 -23.67 -9.76 9.17
N ASN A 72 -24.14 -10.79 8.45
CA ASN A 72 -25.47 -10.79 7.84
C ASN A 72 -26.59 -10.76 8.90
N MET A 73 -26.39 -11.46 10.02
CA MET A 73 -27.32 -11.46 11.16
C MET A 73 -27.21 -10.18 12.01
N GLY A 74 -26.22 -9.32 11.77
CA GLY A 74 -26.03 -8.06 12.49
C GLY A 74 -25.41 -8.21 13.88
N MET A 75 -24.89 -9.39 14.25
CA MET A 75 -24.18 -9.59 15.52
C MET A 75 -22.83 -8.85 15.51
N PHE A 76 -22.20 -8.76 14.34
CA PHE A 76 -21.02 -7.94 14.11
C PHE A 76 -21.31 -6.84 13.09
N ARG A 77 -20.66 -5.69 13.29
CA ARG A 77 -20.68 -4.56 12.37
C ARG A 77 -19.30 -4.32 11.79
N ARG A 78 -19.23 -4.20 10.45
CA ARG A 78 -18.01 -3.76 9.74
C ARG A 78 -17.92 -2.24 9.76
N VAL A 79 -16.79 -1.71 10.23
CA VAL A 79 -16.48 -0.27 10.26
C VAL A 79 -15.13 -0.06 9.58
N THR A 80 -15.08 0.78 8.55
CA THR A 80 -13.82 1.12 7.88
C THR A 80 -13.07 2.19 8.67
N MET A 81 -11.84 1.89 9.07
CA MET A 81 -10.92 2.82 9.70
C MET A 81 -9.92 3.36 8.69
N TYR A 82 -9.47 4.60 8.89
CA TYR A 82 -8.48 5.28 8.05
C TYR A 82 -7.26 5.66 8.90
N ASP A 83 -6.07 5.25 8.46
CA ASP A 83 -4.79 5.68 9.01
C ASP A 83 -4.07 6.61 8.02
N TYR A 84 -3.96 7.88 8.39
CA TYR A 84 -3.32 8.95 7.61
C TYR A 84 -1.81 9.08 7.87
N GLN A 85 -1.24 8.24 8.73
CA GLN A 85 0.16 8.27 9.13
C GLN A 85 0.89 6.96 8.81
N ALA A 86 0.29 6.11 7.98
CA ALA A 86 0.86 4.84 7.57
C ALA A 86 2.08 5.02 6.65
N MET A 87 2.90 3.98 6.58
CA MET A 87 4.06 3.91 5.70
C MET A 87 3.85 2.80 4.66
N CYS A 88 3.72 3.16 3.39
CA CYS A 88 3.54 2.23 2.28
C CYS A 88 4.83 2.04 1.52
N LYS A 89 5.00 0.84 0.95
CA LYS A 89 6.07 0.58 0.00
C LYS A 89 5.79 1.35 -1.29
N VAL A 90 6.77 2.11 -1.77
CA VAL A 90 6.62 2.80 -3.05
C VAL A 90 6.63 1.75 -4.17
N PRO A 91 5.59 1.68 -5.02
CA PRO A 91 5.68 0.88 -6.23
C PRO A 91 6.81 1.45 -7.08
N TYR A 92 7.84 0.64 -7.33
CA TYR A 92 8.97 1.02 -8.19
C TYR A 92 8.46 1.25 -9.62
N HIS A 93 8.08 2.49 -9.93
CA HIS A 93 7.96 2.93 -11.31
C HIS A 93 9.37 3.12 -11.85
N HIS A 94 9.89 2.10 -12.53
CA HIS A 94 11.12 2.19 -13.27
C HIS A 94 10.93 3.18 -14.44
N HIS A 95 11.18 4.46 -14.19
CA HIS A 95 11.63 5.36 -15.23
C HIS A 95 13.12 5.11 -15.45
N SER A 96 13.41 4.05 -16.20
CA SER A 96 14.78 3.79 -16.65
C SER A 96 15.20 4.91 -17.61
N GLY A 97 16.02 5.85 -17.12
CA GLY A 97 16.88 6.66 -17.98
C GLY A 97 18.03 5.84 -18.60
N ALA A 98 18.20 4.59 -18.15
CA ALA A 98 19.10 3.62 -18.74
C ALA A 98 18.53 3.12 -20.08
N ARG A 99 19.29 3.29 -21.15
CA ARG A 99 18.94 2.74 -22.47
C ARG A 99 18.78 1.22 -22.36
N PRO A 100 17.74 0.61 -22.96
CA PRO A 100 17.58 -0.83 -22.95
C PRO A 100 18.81 -1.49 -23.59
N LEU A 101 19.17 -2.67 -23.07
CA LEU A 101 20.39 -3.45 -23.33
C LEU A 101 20.65 -3.74 -24.82
N LEU A 102 21.12 -2.73 -25.57
CA LEU A 102 21.81 -2.87 -26.86
C LEU A 102 23.34 -2.69 -26.70
N SER A 103 23.81 -2.76 -25.45
CA SER A 103 25.23 -2.62 -25.08
C SER A 103 26.18 -3.58 -25.83
N PRO A 104 25.86 -4.86 -26.07
CA PRO A 104 26.81 -5.77 -26.71
C PRO A 104 27.02 -5.42 -28.19
N ILE A 105 25.94 -5.12 -28.91
CA ILE A 105 26.00 -4.80 -30.35
C ILE A 105 26.63 -3.42 -30.56
N TYR A 106 26.32 -2.43 -29.73
CA TYR A 106 26.94 -1.11 -29.86
C TYR A 106 28.43 -1.14 -29.49
N ALA A 107 28.83 -1.93 -28.50
CA ALA A 107 30.23 -2.17 -28.18
C ALA A 107 30.96 -2.89 -29.33
N PHE A 108 30.32 -3.89 -29.95
CA PHE A 108 30.86 -4.56 -31.13
C PHE A 108 31.01 -3.61 -32.32
N VAL A 109 30.00 -2.80 -32.63
CA VAL A 109 30.06 -1.80 -33.71
C VAL A 109 31.12 -0.73 -33.42
N ALA A 110 31.27 -0.30 -32.16
CA ALA A 110 32.32 0.63 -31.77
C ALA A 110 33.72 0.01 -31.93
N ALA A 111 33.90 -1.26 -31.56
CA ALA A 111 35.15 -1.99 -31.74
C ALA A 111 35.48 -2.19 -33.23
N VAL A 112 34.50 -2.55 -34.06
CA VAL A 112 34.65 -2.65 -35.52
C VAL A 112 34.99 -1.29 -36.12
N LYS A 113 34.31 -0.23 -35.70
CA LYS A 113 34.60 1.14 -36.16
C LYS A 113 36.00 1.59 -35.75
N TRP A 114 36.44 1.25 -34.54
CA TRP A 114 37.81 1.49 -34.07
C TRP A 114 38.83 0.75 -34.94
N LEU A 115 38.63 -0.55 -35.20
CA LEU A 115 39.49 -1.34 -36.09
C LEU A 115 39.56 -0.78 -37.51
N ILE A 116 38.45 -0.33 -38.07
CA ILE A 116 38.42 0.28 -39.42
C ILE A 116 39.19 1.61 -39.43
N SER A 117 39.04 2.43 -38.38
CA SER A 117 39.78 3.69 -38.26
C SER A 117 41.28 3.45 -38.18
N ASP A 118 41.71 2.47 -37.38
CA ASP A 118 43.11 2.10 -37.20
C ASP A 118 43.69 1.52 -38.50
N PHE A 119 42.92 0.67 -39.20
CA PHE A 119 43.30 0.15 -40.53
C PHE A 119 43.42 1.24 -41.60
N LEU A 120 42.54 2.25 -41.58
CA LEU A 120 42.62 3.39 -42.51
C LEU A 120 43.82 4.29 -42.22
N ILE A 121 44.14 4.52 -40.93
CA ILE A 121 45.35 5.24 -40.51
C ILE A 121 46.59 4.44 -40.90
N PHE A 122 46.59 3.13 -40.65
CA PHE A 122 47.65 2.23 -41.09
C PHE A 122 47.84 2.28 -42.61
N LEU A 123 46.78 2.22 -43.42
CA LEU A 123 46.90 2.34 -44.88
C LEU A 123 47.42 3.72 -45.33
N LEU A 124 47.08 4.79 -44.60
CA LEU A 124 47.59 6.14 -44.84
C LEU A 124 49.09 6.23 -44.53
N GLU A 125 49.52 5.63 -43.41
CA GLU A 125 50.92 5.57 -42.97
C GLU A 125 51.75 4.60 -43.84
N PHE A 126 51.15 3.50 -44.32
CA PHE A 126 51.78 2.52 -45.21
C PHE A 126 52.00 3.05 -46.63
N ASN A 127 51.41 4.20 -46.99
CA ASN A 127 51.63 4.87 -48.27
C ASN A 127 52.93 5.68 -48.32
N MET A 128 53.57 5.94 -47.17
CA MET A 128 54.90 6.55 -47.11
C MET A 128 55.77 5.85 -46.07
N SER A 129 56.40 4.75 -46.50
CA SER A 129 57.59 4.09 -45.95
C SER A 129 58.19 4.62 -44.63
N SER A 130 58.25 3.75 -43.60
CA SER A 130 59.43 3.48 -42.74
C SER A 130 58.96 2.72 -41.48
N PHE A 131 59.18 1.41 -41.31
CA PHE A 131 60.48 0.79 -41.02
C PHE A 131 61.33 1.72 -40.13
N TRP A 132 61.48 1.39 -38.84
CA TRP A 132 62.28 2.05 -37.79
C TRP A 132 61.59 3.11 -36.90
N HIS A 133 60.91 2.68 -35.83
CA HIS A 133 61.50 2.74 -34.48
C HIS A 133 60.63 2.00 -33.46
N SER A 134 61.33 1.29 -32.60
CA SER A 134 60.84 0.35 -31.61
C SER A 134 60.48 1.04 -30.27
N ASP A 135 59.60 0.33 -29.55
CA ASP A 135 59.41 0.31 -28.10
C ASP A 135 58.85 1.55 -27.38
N ASN A 136 57.69 1.41 -26.73
CA ASN A 136 57.66 0.84 -25.37
C ASN A 136 56.23 0.58 -24.87
N LEU A 137 56.12 -0.59 -24.25
CA LEU A 137 55.06 -1.20 -23.46
C LEU A 137 54.54 -0.28 -22.32
N ALA A 138 53.21 -0.17 -22.18
CA ALA A 138 52.57 0.25 -20.94
C ALA A 138 51.41 -0.71 -20.61
N ASP A 139 51.63 -1.54 -19.58
CA ASP A 139 50.67 -2.41 -18.94
C ASP A 139 49.78 -1.57 -17.99
N ALA A 140 48.46 -1.62 -18.18
CA ALA A 140 47.49 -0.97 -17.31
C ALA A 140 46.56 -2.02 -16.68
N LYS A 141 46.94 -2.49 -15.51
CA LYS A 141 46.16 -3.41 -14.67
C LYS A 141 44.95 -2.68 -14.08
N ALA A 142 43.76 -2.92 -14.65
CA ALA A 142 42.50 -2.48 -14.05
C ALA A 142 42.20 -3.34 -12.79
N VAL A 143 42.37 -2.73 -11.62
CA VAL A 143 41.95 -3.28 -10.33
C VAL A 143 40.42 -3.25 -10.27
N PHE A 144 39.81 -4.44 -10.21
CA PHE A 144 38.38 -4.61 -10.01
C PHE A 144 37.93 -3.93 -8.72
N HIS A 145 37.11 -2.89 -8.82
CA HIS A 145 36.30 -2.42 -7.70
C HIS A 145 35.21 -3.45 -7.42
N HIS A 146 35.28 -4.13 -6.28
CA HIS A 146 34.17 -4.92 -5.76
C HIS A 146 32.97 -4.00 -5.51
N SER A 147 31.95 -4.15 -6.34
CA SER A 147 30.64 -3.50 -6.17
C SER A 147 29.99 -4.03 -4.88
N HIS A 148 29.84 -3.15 -3.88
CA HIS A 148 28.99 -3.40 -2.74
C HIS A 148 27.56 -3.62 -3.25
N ARG A 149 27.06 -4.85 -3.12
CA ARG A 149 25.63 -5.14 -3.29
C ARG A 149 24.86 -4.41 -2.19
N HIS A 150 24.38 -3.20 -2.47
CA HIS A 150 23.37 -2.56 -1.66
C HIS A 150 22.13 -3.47 -1.67
N LYS A 151 21.84 -4.09 -0.51
CA LYS A 151 20.52 -4.66 -0.25
C LYS A 151 19.52 -3.53 -0.51
N LYS A 152 18.69 -3.72 -1.53
CA LYS A 152 17.64 -2.80 -1.96
C LYS A 152 16.61 -2.75 -0.82
N HIS A 153 16.80 -1.85 0.15
CA HIS A 153 15.81 -1.63 1.18
C HIS A 153 14.57 -1.08 0.49
N ASP A 154 13.40 -1.69 0.74
CA ASP A 154 12.14 -1.16 0.24
C ASP A 154 12.01 0.27 0.77
N THR A 155 12.02 1.25 -0.13
CA THR A 155 11.77 2.65 0.22
C THR A 155 10.33 2.75 0.69
N LEU A 156 10.15 3.16 1.94
CA LEU A 156 8.84 3.43 2.52
C LEU A 156 8.52 4.92 2.38
N GLN A 157 7.27 5.25 2.04
CA GLN A 157 6.77 6.61 2.00
C GLN A 157 5.50 6.77 2.85
N PRO A 158 5.22 7.95 3.40
CA PRO A 158 3.93 8.24 4.02
C PRO A 158 2.78 8.03 3.03
N CYS A 159 1.74 7.34 3.46
CA CYS A 159 0.54 7.06 2.67
C CYS A 159 -0.69 7.01 3.58
N ASP A 160 -1.86 7.13 2.97
CA ASP A 160 -3.12 6.91 3.66
C ASP A 160 -3.54 5.45 3.42
N THR A 161 -3.89 4.74 4.49
CA THR A 161 -4.40 3.37 4.40
C THR A 161 -5.79 3.27 5.00
N GLU A 162 -6.60 2.36 4.46
CA GLU A 162 -7.88 1.99 5.02
C GLU A 162 -7.89 0.50 5.36
N TYR A 163 -8.52 0.15 6.48
CA TYR A 163 -8.68 -1.23 6.90
C TYR A 163 -10.05 -1.43 7.56
N PRO A 164 -10.73 -2.57 7.29
CA PRO A 164 -11.97 -2.89 7.97
C PRO A 164 -11.69 -3.35 9.40
N VAL A 165 -12.46 -2.83 10.35
CA VAL A 165 -12.51 -3.26 11.74
C VAL A 165 -13.90 -3.83 12.02
N PHE A 166 -13.96 -4.84 12.86
CA PHE A 166 -15.21 -5.49 13.25
C PHE A 166 -15.50 -5.20 14.71
N VAL A 167 -16.76 -4.89 15.00
CA VAL A 167 -17.24 -4.55 16.34
C VAL A 167 -18.53 -5.31 16.61
N TYR A 168 -18.57 -6.01 17.72
CA TYR A 168 -19.76 -6.69 18.22
C TYR A 168 -20.87 -5.68 18.59
N GLU A 169 -22.09 -5.96 18.17
CA GLU A 169 -23.27 -5.13 18.45
C GLU A 169 -24.08 -5.75 19.62
N PRO A 170 -24.18 -5.09 20.79
CA PRO A 170 -24.79 -5.68 22.00
C PRO A 170 -26.29 -5.97 21.91
N ALA A 171 -26.96 -5.52 20.85
CA ALA A 171 -28.38 -5.74 20.63
C ALA A 171 -28.72 -7.24 20.51
N ILE A 172 -27.78 -8.06 20.06
CA ILE A 172 -27.97 -9.48 19.80
C ILE A 172 -27.04 -10.30 20.70
N LYS A 173 -27.59 -10.90 21.75
CA LYS A 173 -26.82 -11.66 22.75
C LYS A 173 -26.49 -13.08 22.31
N GLU A 174 -27.37 -13.67 21.50
CA GLU A 174 -27.30 -15.05 21.06
C GLU A 174 -27.76 -15.16 19.61
N THR A 175 -27.01 -15.91 18.81
CA THR A 175 -27.38 -16.28 17.44
C THR A 175 -26.95 -17.70 17.16
N ASN A 176 -27.80 -18.45 16.49
CA ASN A 176 -27.48 -19.74 15.93
C ASN A 176 -27.89 -19.77 14.47
N GLY A 177 -27.25 -20.62 13.69
CA GLY A 177 -27.57 -20.73 12.28
C GLY A 177 -26.97 -21.96 11.62
N LEU A 178 -27.49 -22.24 10.43
CA LEU A 178 -26.97 -23.24 9.50
C LEU A 178 -26.47 -22.49 8.27
N ILE A 179 -25.24 -22.79 7.87
CA ILE A 179 -24.58 -22.22 6.70
C ILE A 179 -24.60 -23.31 5.63
N ASP A 180 -25.21 -23.00 4.49
CA ASP A 180 -25.21 -23.89 3.34
C ASP A 180 -23.88 -23.73 2.57
N CYS A 181 -23.10 -24.80 2.53
CA CYS A 181 -21.81 -24.85 1.86
C CYS A 181 -21.88 -25.60 0.52
N GLY A 182 -23.09 -25.94 0.07
CA GLY A 182 -23.37 -26.68 -1.17
C GLY A 182 -23.70 -28.15 -0.91
N ASP A 183 -22.68 -28.93 -0.58
CA ASP A 183 -22.82 -30.38 -0.37
C ASP A 183 -23.08 -30.76 1.10
N CYS A 184 -22.89 -29.82 2.02
CA CYS A 184 -23.13 -29.99 3.45
C CYS A 184 -23.59 -28.69 4.10
N GLN A 185 -24.18 -28.81 5.29
CA GLN A 185 -24.55 -27.68 6.12
C GLN A 185 -23.64 -27.62 7.35
N LYS A 186 -23.09 -26.44 7.60
CA LYS A 186 -22.27 -26.17 8.79
C LYS A 186 -23.09 -25.42 9.81
N MET A 187 -23.23 -25.98 11.01
CA MET A 187 -23.90 -25.30 12.11
C MET A 187 -22.94 -24.42 12.92
N PHE A 188 -23.47 -23.33 13.47
CA PHE A 188 -22.77 -22.52 14.45
C PHE A 188 -23.71 -21.96 15.50
N VAL A 189 -23.17 -21.69 16.69
CA VAL A 189 -23.83 -21.03 17.80
C VAL A 189 -22.87 -20.00 18.39
N ALA A 190 -23.32 -18.75 18.50
CA ALA A 190 -22.59 -17.65 19.10
C ALA A 190 -23.39 -17.09 20.29
N GLN A 191 -22.76 -16.98 21.45
CA GLN A 191 -23.39 -16.51 22.68
C GLN A 191 -22.47 -15.58 23.45
N GLN A 192 -23.01 -14.47 23.94
CA GLN A 192 -22.31 -13.57 24.84
C GLN A 192 -22.15 -14.16 26.24
N ILE A 193 -20.93 -14.09 26.78
CA ILE A 193 -20.68 -14.43 28.18
C ILE A 193 -21.12 -13.27 29.07
N ILE A 194 -22.08 -13.55 29.94
CA ILE A 194 -22.69 -12.58 30.85
C ILE A 194 -21.60 -11.87 31.67
N SER A 195 -21.73 -10.54 31.81
CA SER A 195 -20.80 -9.67 32.55
C SER A 195 -19.39 -9.58 31.96
N SER A 196 -19.21 -9.89 30.67
CA SER A 196 -17.93 -9.72 29.97
C SER A 196 -18.12 -9.19 28.54
N ASN A 197 -17.01 -8.80 27.91
CA ASN A 197 -16.92 -8.44 26.49
C ASN A 197 -16.71 -9.66 25.57
N LEU A 198 -16.75 -10.87 26.12
CA LEU A 198 -16.38 -12.09 25.40
C LEU A 198 -17.60 -12.80 24.81
N LEU A 199 -17.38 -13.44 23.67
CA LEU A 199 -18.32 -14.25 22.93
C LEU A 199 -17.80 -15.68 22.86
N LEU A 200 -18.65 -16.64 23.22
CA LEU A 200 -18.42 -18.04 22.96
C LEU A 200 -18.99 -18.38 21.59
N LEU A 201 -18.15 -18.87 20.69
CA LEU A 201 -18.55 -19.32 19.37
C LEU A 201 -18.23 -20.81 19.22
N VAL A 202 -19.22 -21.58 18.81
CA VAL A 202 -19.07 -23.01 18.53
C VAL A 202 -19.47 -23.29 17.10
N THR A 203 -18.62 -24.03 16.39
CA THR A 203 -18.81 -24.37 14.98
C THR A 203 -18.60 -25.86 14.76
N ASP A 204 -19.29 -26.40 13.77
CA ASP A 204 -19.10 -27.78 13.30
C ASP A 204 -17.77 -27.92 12.55
N THR A 205 -17.07 -29.04 12.73
CA THR A 205 -15.80 -29.36 12.04
C THR A 205 -15.97 -30.31 10.86
N VAL A 206 -17.12 -30.97 10.74
CA VAL A 206 -17.36 -32.05 9.78
C VAL A 206 -17.50 -31.52 8.35
N CYS A 207 -18.01 -30.30 8.19
CA CYS A 207 -18.25 -29.66 6.90
C CYS A 207 -17.20 -28.59 6.59
N ASP A 208 -16.46 -28.77 5.49
CA ASP A 208 -15.53 -27.77 4.96
C ASP A 208 -16.29 -26.75 4.10
N CYS A 209 -16.22 -25.48 4.51
CA CYS A 209 -16.92 -24.36 3.90
C CYS A 209 -15.97 -23.38 3.21
N SER A 210 -14.89 -23.90 2.62
CA SER A 210 -13.89 -23.14 1.85
C SER A 210 -14.44 -22.39 0.62
N VAL A 211 -15.70 -22.62 0.23
CA VAL A 211 -16.43 -21.84 -0.78
C VAL A 211 -16.55 -20.36 -0.37
N PHE A 212 -16.62 -20.08 0.94
CA PHE A 212 -16.66 -18.73 1.45
C PHE A 212 -15.24 -18.18 1.59
N PRO A 213 -14.91 -17.04 0.97
CA PRO A 213 -13.58 -16.45 1.09
C PRO A 213 -13.33 -15.98 2.53
N PRO A 214 -12.07 -16.03 3.00
CA PRO A 214 -11.69 -15.40 4.27
C PRO A 214 -12.04 -13.90 4.26
N VAL A 215 -12.39 -13.38 5.44
CA VAL A 215 -12.66 -11.96 5.67
C VAL A 215 -11.44 -11.35 6.38
N PRO A 216 -10.43 -10.83 5.65
CA PRO A 216 -9.24 -10.27 6.27
C PRO A 216 -9.47 -8.86 6.83
N MET A 217 -8.62 -8.46 7.78
CA MET A 217 -8.50 -7.08 8.28
C MET A 217 -7.27 -6.35 7.72
N ASP A 218 -6.83 -6.73 6.52
CA ASP A 218 -5.61 -6.18 5.91
C ASP A 218 -5.76 -4.71 5.53
N ALA A 219 -4.72 -3.93 5.81
CA ALA A 219 -4.63 -2.53 5.42
C ALA A 219 -4.33 -2.37 3.93
N LYS A 220 -5.10 -1.50 3.27
CA LYS A 220 -4.98 -1.20 1.84
C LYS A 220 -4.65 0.28 1.66
N GLU A 221 -3.69 0.57 0.79
CA GLU A 221 -3.36 1.95 0.41
C GLU A 221 -4.56 2.60 -0.32
N VAL A 222 -5.00 3.75 0.18
CA VAL A 222 -6.08 4.53 -0.41
C VAL A 222 -5.53 5.34 -1.58
N LYS A 223 -5.98 5.01 -2.78
CA LYS A 223 -5.64 5.79 -3.98
C LYS A 223 -6.70 6.86 -4.22
N TYR A 224 -6.36 8.11 -3.93
CA TYR A 224 -7.27 9.23 -4.16
C TYR A 224 -7.39 9.57 -5.64
N ASN A 225 -8.56 9.30 -6.21
CA ASN A 225 -8.95 9.90 -7.48
C ASN A 225 -9.23 11.41 -7.29
N ALA A 226 -9.04 12.19 -8.36
CA ALA A 226 -9.22 13.65 -8.31
C ALA A 226 -10.61 14.08 -7.80
N SER A 227 -11.66 13.31 -8.11
CA SER A 227 -13.03 13.55 -7.64
C SER A 227 -13.18 13.39 -6.12
N VAL A 228 -12.64 12.31 -5.54
CA VAL A 228 -12.74 11.99 -4.11
C VAL A 228 -12.04 13.05 -3.26
N LYS A 229 -10.91 13.59 -3.74
CA LYS A 229 -10.21 14.71 -3.09
C LYS A 229 -11.08 15.96 -3.03
N CYS A 230 -11.80 16.28 -4.12
CA CYS A 230 -12.70 17.43 -4.17
C CYS A 230 -13.91 17.26 -3.25
N GLU A 231 -14.53 16.08 -3.22
CA GLU A 231 -15.64 15.78 -2.32
C GLU A 231 -15.24 15.92 -0.84
N ARG A 232 -14.05 15.44 -0.47
CA ARG A 232 -13.49 15.62 0.87
C ARG A 232 -13.25 17.09 1.22
N MET A 233 -12.81 17.91 0.26
CA MET A 233 -12.66 19.35 0.49
C MET A 233 -14.00 20.03 0.75
N ARG A 234 -15.08 19.55 0.11
CA ARG A 234 -16.44 20.06 0.31
C ARG A 234 -17.03 19.68 1.68
N SER A 235 -16.63 18.55 2.24
CA SER A 235 -17.08 18.04 3.55
C SER A 235 -16.14 18.36 4.70
N GLN A 236 -15.25 19.36 4.56
CA GLN A 236 -14.35 19.75 5.63
C GLN A 236 -15.10 20.18 6.89
N LYS A 237 -14.58 19.77 8.05
CA LYS A 237 -15.06 20.23 9.35
C LYS A 237 -14.90 21.75 9.43
N LEU A 238 -15.86 22.42 10.07
CA LEU A 238 -15.81 23.87 10.28
C LEU A 238 -14.50 24.25 11.02
N ARG A 239 -13.64 25.04 10.37
CA ARG A 239 -12.48 25.66 11.01
C ARG A 239 -12.82 27.08 11.40
N ARG A 240 -12.56 27.45 12.66
CA ARG A 240 -12.54 28.85 13.08
C ARG A 240 -11.21 29.47 12.66
N ARG A 241 -11.26 30.62 12.00
CA ARG A 241 -10.08 31.42 11.68
C ARG A 241 -9.61 32.17 12.93
N PRO A 242 -8.30 32.42 13.11
CA PRO A 242 -7.84 33.35 14.14
C PRO A 242 -8.52 34.72 14.02
N ASP A 243 -8.82 35.35 15.15
CA ASP A 243 -9.58 36.60 15.20
C ASP A 243 -8.77 37.81 14.67
N SER A 244 -7.44 37.77 14.76
CA SER A 244 -6.55 38.79 14.17
C SER A 244 -5.46 38.17 13.28
N CYS A 245 -5.00 38.95 12.30
CA CYS A 245 -3.88 38.60 11.42
C CYS A 245 -2.99 39.82 11.27
N HIS A 246 -1.82 39.81 11.91
CA HIS A 246 -0.83 40.87 11.81
C HIS A 246 0.20 40.50 10.73
N ALA A 247 -0.15 40.75 9.47
CA ALA A 247 0.69 40.39 8.32
C ALA A 247 1.95 41.27 8.20
N PHE A 248 1.93 42.47 8.77
CA PHE A 248 3.02 43.43 8.69
C PHE A 248 3.33 44.01 10.07
N HIS A 249 4.63 44.07 10.40
CA HIS A 249 5.13 44.79 11.55
C HIS A 249 5.41 46.25 11.13
N PRO A 250 5.02 47.27 11.92
CA PRO A 250 5.19 48.69 11.58
C PRO A 250 6.64 49.12 11.29
N GLU A 251 7.61 48.37 11.85
CA GLU A 251 9.05 48.63 11.67
C GLU A 251 9.63 47.95 10.42
N VAL A 252 8.88 47.03 9.80
CA VAL A 252 9.32 46.27 8.60
C VAL A 252 8.71 46.87 7.32
N SER A 253 7.66 47.70 7.42
CA SER A 253 6.98 48.33 6.28
C SER A 253 7.71 49.55 5.71
N ARG A 254 8.95 49.85 6.13
CA ARG A 254 9.71 51.01 5.66
C ARG A 254 10.84 50.71 4.66
N ASP A 255 11.22 49.45 4.45
CA ASP A 255 12.36 49.10 3.58
C ASP A 255 12.00 48.33 2.31
N THR A 256 10.73 48.06 2.04
CA THR A 256 10.28 47.65 0.71
C THR A 256 9.19 48.58 0.25
N GLY A 257 9.61 49.60 -0.51
CA GLY A 257 8.72 50.53 -1.18
C GLY A 257 7.60 49.82 -1.92
N ASP A 258 6.43 50.42 -1.85
CA ASP A 258 5.21 50.08 -2.54
C ASP A 258 5.45 49.48 -3.93
N ARG A 259 5.36 48.15 -4.01
CA ARG A 259 4.86 47.49 -5.21
C ARG A 259 3.53 46.89 -4.87
N GLU A 260 2.54 47.76 -4.93
CA GLU A 260 1.14 47.40 -5.07
C GLU A 260 1.01 46.38 -6.19
N GLY A 261 0.49 45.21 -5.84
CA GLY A 261 0.13 44.17 -6.78
C GLY A 261 -1.01 44.65 -7.66
N THR A 262 -0.68 45.27 -8.79
CA THR A 262 -1.59 45.36 -9.93
C THR A 262 -1.42 44.09 -10.76
N ALA A 263 -2.53 43.37 -10.92
CA ALA A 263 -2.68 42.30 -11.89
C ALA A 263 -2.25 42.77 -13.29
N GLY A 264 -1.74 41.82 -14.08
CA GLY A 264 -0.93 42.07 -15.26
C GLY A 264 -1.49 43.05 -16.31
N SER A 265 -0.62 43.94 -16.75
CA SER A 265 -0.58 44.39 -18.14
C SER A 265 0.88 44.44 -18.57
N ALA A 266 1.27 43.51 -19.44
CA ALA A 266 2.58 43.55 -20.08
C ALA A 266 2.66 44.79 -20.97
N GLN A 267 3.44 45.78 -20.54
CA GLN A 267 3.90 46.85 -21.44
C GLN A 267 5.38 46.61 -21.72
N SER A 268 5.65 46.30 -22.98
CA SER A 268 6.95 46.14 -23.59
C SER A 268 7.78 47.42 -23.45
N ALA A 269 8.92 47.36 -22.77
CA ALA A 269 9.97 48.37 -22.88
C ALA A 269 10.87 48.05 -24.09
N PRO A 270 11.35 49.07 -24.85
CA PRO A 270 12.09 48.86 -26.08
C PRO A 270 13.54 48.43 -25.81
N MET A 271 14.02 47.45 -26.57
CA MET A 271 15.43 47.07 -26.59
C MET A 271 16.24 48.08 -27.43
N SER A 272 17.32 48.61 -26.86
CA SER A 272 18.31 49.40 -27.60
C SER A 272 19.02 48.56 -28.69
N PRO A 273 19.40 49.13 -29.85
CA PRO A 273 19.83 48.36 -31.03
C PRO A 273 21.25 47.75 -30.94
N LEU A 274 22.00 48.01 -29.88
CA LEU A 274 23.45 47.72 -29.83
C LEU A 274 23.83 46.34 -29.27
N ALA A 275 22.87 45.54 -28.78
CA ALA A 275 23.15 44.18 -28.28
C ALA A 275 22.94 43.06 -29.33
N ALA A 276 22.49 43.39 -30.55
CA ALA A 276 22.11 42.40 -31.57
C ALA A 276 23.30 41.87 -32.40
N LEU A 277 24.49 42.47 -32.33
CA LEU A 277 25.62 42.11 -33.21
C LEU A 277 26.63 41.12 -32.61
N HIS A 278 26.59 40.82 -31.31
CA HIS A 278 27.47 39.81 -30.70
C HIS A 278 26.80 38.43 -30.49
N GLY A 279 25.49 38.31 -30.70
CA GLY A 279 24.75 37.06 -30.49
C GLY A 279 24.60 36.14 -31.71
N VAL A 280 25.04 36.57 -32.89
CA VAL A 280 24.75 35.86 -34.16
C VAL A 280 25.83 34.80 -34.51
N CYS A 281 26.95 34.72 -33.80
CA CYS A 281 28.03 33.79 -34.16
C CYS A 281 27.96 32.39 -33.52
N HIS A 282 27.00 32.10 -32.61
CA HIS A 282 26.95 30.81 -31.90
C HIS A 282 25.72 29.92 -32.19
N CYS A 283 24.84 30.29 -33.12
CA CYS A 283 23.62 29.51 -33.42
C CYS A 283 23.64 28.75 -34.75
N TRP A 284 24.81 28.34 -35.25
CA TRP A 284 24.92 27.50 -36.45
C TRP A 284 25.71 26.21 -36.23
N LEU A 285 25.41 25.47 -35.15
CA LEU A 285 25.74 24.04 -35.01
C LEU A 285 24.83 23.41 -33.93
N GLY A 286 23.71 22.82 -34.34
CA GLY A 286 22.84 22.09 -33.41
C GLY A 286 21.39 21.90 -33.86
N ALA A 287 21.14 21.58 -35.13
CA ALA A 287 19.84 21.10 -35.57
C ALA A 287 19.67 19.63 -35.14
N GLY A 288 18.68 19.35 -34.28
CA GLY A 288 18.39 17.99 -33.81
C GLY A 288 17.12 17.91 -32.95
N THR A 289 15.96 18.12 -33.57
CA THR A 289 14.61 17.63 -33.21
C THR A 289 14.27 17.41 -31.73
N ALA A 290 13.67 18.42 -31.07
CA ALA A 290 12.88 18.24 -29.86
C ALA A 290 11.39 18.05 -30.22
N VAL A 291 10.85 16.86 -29.94
CA VAL A 291 9.43 16.55 -30.03
C VAL A 291 8.73 16.99 -28.74
N SER A 292 7.68 17.81 -28.90
CA SER A 292 6.83 18.37 -27.85
C SER A 292 5.82 17.36 -27.31
N PRO A 293 5.64 17.21 -25.98
CA PRO A 293 4.45 16.57 -25.42
C PRO A 293 3.33 17.60 -25.22
N ARG A 294 2.20 17.36 -25.88
CA ARG A 294 0.95 18.13 -25.77
C ARG A 294 0.44 18.12 -24.32
N GLY A 295 0.46 19.28 -23.67
CA GLY A 295 -0.36 19.56 -22.48
C GLY A 295 -1.74 20.03 -22.91
N GLY A 296 -2.75 19.16 -22.82
CA GLY A 296 -4.15 19.52 -23.00
C GLY A 296 -4.67 20.23 -21.74
N SER A 297 -4.86 21.53 -21.83
CA SER A 297 -5.59 22.34 -20.85
C SER A 297 -7.07 22.32 -21.20
N ALA A 298 -7.86 21.52 -20.47
CA ALA A 298 -9.31 21.58 -20.53
C ALA A 298 -9.80 22.69 -19.59
N ARG A 299 -10.25 23.79 -20.19
CA ARG A 299 -10.93 24.90 -19.54
C ARG A 299 -12.41 24.49 -19.39
N ILE A 300 -12.91 24.37 -18.16
CA ILE A 300 -14.34 24.13 -17.88
C ILE A 300 -14.94 25.47 -17.47
N SER A 301 -15.99 25.87 -18.20
CA SER A 301 -16.95 26.92 -17.85
C SER A 301 -17.97 26.42 -16.84
#